data_AF-F8KX68-F1
#
_entry.id   AF-F8KX68-F1
#
_cell.length_a   1.000
_cell.length_b   1.000
_cell.length_c   1.000
_cell.angle_alpha   90.00
_cell.angle_beta   90.00
_cell.angle_gamma   90.00
#
_symmetry.space_group_name_H-M   'P 1'
#
loop_
_entity.id
_entity.type
_entity.pdbx_description
1 polymer ?
#
loop_
_entity_poly.entity_id
_entity_poly.type
_entity_poly.pdbx_seq_one_letter_code
_entity_poly.pdbx_strand_id
1 'polypeptide(L)'
;MTELLPLGKGFSVLNHLSTINDTQEKMNRFYFKLLILNFCILSSFTYANTPRNVKLHADSSGNLIALWFIHKAHNNIQTTVLPNGGSWSSVTEFEIPGNDCENPKLAMNSSGNAVLIWSATDAGVRKIYGTTYSSSTGTWSTATQITQNTETVLDDYDVKLLDNQKMAITWNSLWYQQNITNAQALVGTLGEWGKAQQISN
;
A
#
# COMPACT_ATOMS: atom_id res chain seq x y z
N MET A 1 93.26 -26.99 -11.90
CA MET A 1 93.11 -25.88 -10.94
C MET A 1 92.15 -24.91 -11.58
N THR A 2 90.87 -25.00 -11.21
CA THR A 2 89.82 -24.15 -11.77
C THR A 2 88.74 -24.02 -10.73
N GLU A 3 88.54 -22.77 -10.31
CA GLU A 3 87.78 -22.31 -9.15
C GLU A 3 86.27 -22.46 -9.32
N LEU A 4 85.60 -22.61 -8.17
CA LEU A 4 84.17 -22.51 -7.98
C LEU A 4 83.69 -21.05 -8.17
N LEU A 5 82.53 -20.85 -8.82
CA LEU A 5 81.73 -19.63 -8.71
C LEU A 5 80.37 -19.94 -8.05
N PRO A 6 79.83 -19.05 -7.19
CA PRO A 6 78.75 -19.38 -6.26
C PRO A 6 77.33 -19.16 -6.81
N LEU A 7 76.39 -19.93 -6.23
CA LEU A 7 74.93 -19.83 -6.36
C LEU A 7 74.41 -18.41 -6.07
N GLY A 8 73.57 -17.86 -6.96
CA GLY A 8 73.01 -16.53 -6.81
C GLY A 8 71.53 -16.41 -7.21
N LYS A 9 70.68 -16.24 -6.18
CA LYS A 9 69.40 -15.50 -6.14
C LYS A 9 68.11 -16.18 -6.63
N GLY A 10 67.56 -17.05 -5.78
CA GLY A 10 66.11 -17.30 -5.71
C GLY A 10 65.45 -16.49 -4.58
N PHE A 11 65.37 -15.16 -4.69
CA PHE A 11 64.66 -14.32 -3.71
C PHE A 11 64.18 -13.03 -4.40
N SER A 12 62.95 -13.02 -4.92
CA SER A 12 62.26 -11.79 -5.35
C SER A 12 60.76 -12.00 -5.61
N VAL A 13 60.33 -13.19 -6.04
CA VAL A 13 58.94 -13.41 -6.48
C VAL A 13 57.95 -13.61 -5.31
N LEU A 14 58.39 -14.22 -4.21
CA LEU A 14 57.50 -14.54 -3.07
C LEU A 14 57.00 -13.30 -2.30
N ASN A 15 57.83 -12.25 -2.17
CA ASN A 15 57.43 -11.00 -1.50
C ASN A 15 56.41 -10.18 -2.31
N HIS A 16 56.41 -10.35 -3.63
CA HIS A 16 55.47 -9.66 -4.52
C HIS A 16 54.09 -10.32 -4.52
N LEU A 17 54.04 -11.66 -4.35
CA LEU A 17 52.78 -12.41 -4.27
C LEU A 17 52.07 -12.22 -2.93
N SER A 18 52.81 -12.14 -1.81
CA SER A 18 52.21 -11.93 -0.48
C SER A 18 51.58 -10.54 -0.33
N THR A 19 52.22 -9.52 -0.91
CA THR A 19 51.72 -8.13 -0.91
C THR A 19 50.51 -7.93 -1.82
N ILE A 20 50.42 -8.63 -2.95
CA ILE A 20 49.24 -8.63 -3.82
C ILE A 20 48.04 -9.27 -3.11
N ASN A 21 48.22 -10.40 -2.41
CA ASN A 21 47.14 -11.06 -1.68
C ASN A 21 46.61 -10.20 -0.52
N ASP A 22 47.49 -9.53 0.24
CA ASP A 22 47.08 -8.63 1.33
C ASP A 22 46.35 -7.37 0.79
N THR A 23 46.79 -6.85 -0.35
CA THR A 23 46.11 -5.73 -1.03
C THR A 23 44.73 -6.13 -1.54
N GLN A 24 44.61 -7.33 -2.13
CA GLN A 24 43.33 -7.87 -2.60
C GLN A 24 42.36 -8.15 -1.45
N GLU A 25 42.84 -8.70 -0.32
CA GLU A 25 42.02 -8.91 0.87
C GLU A 25 41.56 -7.59 1.49
N LYS A 26 42.44 -6.58 1.58
CA LYS A 26 42.07 -5.24 2.06
C LYS A 26 41.04 -4.58 1.17
N MET A 27 41.19 -4.69 -0.16
CA MET A 27 40.18 -4.23 -1.11
C MET A 27 38.87 -4.98 -0.92
N ASN A 28 38.87 -6.31 -0.84
CA ASN A 28 37.66 -7.11 -0.65
C ASN A 28 36.94 -6.76 0.67
N ARG A 29 37.67 -6.55 1.77
CA ARG A 29 37.11 -6.11 3.05
C ARG A 29 36.56 -4.69 2.97
N PHE A 30 37.20 -3.79 2.21
CA PHE A 30 36.71 -2.44 1.98
C PHE A 30 35.44 -2.45 1.12
N TYR A 31 35.43 -3.18 0.01
CA TYR A 31 34.24 -3.37 -0.83
C TYR A 31 33.10 -4.03 -0.07
N PHE A 32 33.37 -5.03 0.77
CA PHE A 32 32.34 -5.68 1.59
C PHE A 32 31.77 -4.73 2.64
N LYS A 33 32.61 -3.92 3.30
CA LYS A 33 32.15 -2.85 4.20
C LYS A 33 31.37 -1.77 3.45
N LEU A 34 31.80 -1.38 2.25
CA LEU A 34 31.10 -0.42 1.41
C LEU A 34 29.76 -0.97 0.91
N LEU A 35 29.69 -2.26 0.57
CA LEU A 35 28.47 -2.96 0.15
C LEU A 35 27.47 -3.09 1.30
N ILE A 36 27.93 -3.46 2.51
CA ILE A 36 27.11 -3.49 3.73
C ILE A 36 26.65 -2.08 4.08
N LEU A 37 27.53 -1.08 3.98
CA LEU A 37 27.18 0.31 4.26
C LEU A 37 26.15 0.82 3.22
N ASN A 38 26.32 0.55 1.93
CA ASN A 38 25.33 0.86 0.89
C ASN A 38 23.99 0.18 1.17
N PHE A 39 24.02 -1.11 1.55
CA PHE A 39 22.84 -1.88 1.90
C PHE A 39 22.16 -1.32 3.15
N CYS A 40 22.89 -0.98 4.22
CA CYS A 40 22.33 -0.47 5.49
C CYS A 40 21.81 0.97 5.39
N ILE A 41 22.43 1.84 4.58
CA ILE A 41 21.97 3.23 4.41
C ILE A 41 20.85 3.35 3.36
N LEU A 42 20.78 2.47 2.35
CA LEU A 42 19.70 2.48 1.35
C LEU A 42 18.47 1.66 1.74
N SER A 43 18.62 0.59 2.53
CA SER A 43 17.48 -0.25 2.96
C SER A 43 16.52 0.48 3.90
N SER A 44 17.00 1.50 4.62
CA SER A 44 16.18 2.36 5.46
C SER A 44 15.50 3.52 4.70
N PHE A 45 15.74 3.67 3.38
CA PHE A 45 15.25 4.80 2.58
C PHE A 45 14.22 4.47 1.47
N THR A 46 13.79 3.21 1.32
CA THR A 46 12.91 2.82 0.20
C THR A 46 11.63 2.07 0.58
N TYR A 47 11.28 1.94 1.87
CA TYR A 47 10.01 1.31 2.25
C TYR A 47 8.88 2.32 2.47
N ALA A 48 9.18 3.46 3.10
CA ALA A 48 8.23 4.52 3.34
C ALA A 48 7.79 5.19 2.03
N ASN A 49 6.49 5.45 1.89
CA ASN A 49 5.86 6.10 0.74
C ASN A 49 5.91 5.33 -0.59
N THR A 50 6.12 4.01 -0.57
CA THR A 50 6.01 3.21 -1.80
C THR A 50 4.54 2.92 -2.14
N PRO A 51 4.05 3.30 -3.33
CA PRO A 51 2.72 2.93 -3.79
C PRO A 51 2.56 1.40 -3.90
N ARG A 52 1.47 0.87 -3.36
CA ARG A 52 1.09 -0.55 -3.47
C ARG A 52 -0.37 -0.71 -3.84
N ASN A 53 -0.72 -1.88 -4.38
CA ASN A 53 -2.08 -2.26 -4.73
C ASN A 53 -2.78 -1.21 -5.61
N VAL A 54 -2.07 -0.71 -6.62
CA VAL A 54 -2.61 0.30 -7.54
C VAL A 54 -3.84 -0.26 -8.27
N LYS A 55 -4.94 0.47 -8.24
CA LYS A 55 -6.17 0.18 -9.01
C LYS A 55 -6.53 1.37 -9.87
N LEU A 56 -7.24 1.10 -10.97
CA LEU A 56 -7.70 2.09 -11.93
C LEU A 56 -9.15 1.77 -12.29
N HIS A 57 -9.99 2.80 -12.31
CA HIS A 57 -11.40 2.72 -12.69
C HIS A 57 -11.69 3.77 -13.76
N ALA A 58 -12.54 3.42 -14.72
CA ALA A 58 -12.93 4.29 -15.83
C ALA A 58 -14.45 4.47 -15.87
N ASP A 59 -14.92 5.67 -16.21
CA ASP A 59 -16.34 5.93 -16.46
C ASP A 59 -16.66 5.81 -17.96
N SER A 60 -17.92 6.00 -18.34
CA SER A 60 -18.36 5.87 -19.73
C SER A 60 -17.84 6.98 -20.65
N SER A 61 -17.39 8.10 -20.08
CA SER A 61 -16.86 9.26 -20.79
C SER A 61 -15.34 9.23 -20.91
N GLY A 62 -14.69 8.21 -20.34
CA GLY A 62 -13.23 8.03 -20.36
C GLY A 62 -12.50 8.77 -19.24
N ASN A 63 -13.19 9.31 -18.23
CA ASN A 63 -12.53 9.82 -17.03
C ASN A 63 -12.06 8.65 -16.18
N LEU A 64 -10.90 8.79 -15.55
CA LEU A 64 -10.30 7.74 -14.74
C LEU A 64 -10.12 8.19 -13.29
N ILE A 65 -10.26 7.25 -12.36
CA ILE A 65 -9.81 7.39 -10.98
C ILE A 65 -8.78 6.28 -10.72
N ALA A 66 -7.57 6.68 -10.34
CA ALA A 66 -6.55 5.78 -9.84
C ALA A 66 -6.48 5.87 -8.31
N LEU A 67 -6.21 4.74 -7.66
CA LEU A 67 -5.99 4.65 -6.22
C LEU A 67 -4.85 3.70 -5.89
N TRP A 68 -4.17 3.94 -4.77
CA TRP A 68 -3.14 3.06 -4.22
C TRP A 68 -3.02 3.27 -2.72
N PHE A 69 -2.33 2.35 -2.05
CA PHE A 69 -1.84 2.62 -0.70
C PHE A 69 -0.41 3.08 -0.68
N ILE A 70 -0.10 3.84 0.35
CA ILE A 70 1.28 4.09 0.76
C ILE A 70 1.48 3.66 2.20
N HIS A 71 2.66 3.13 2.48
CA HIS A 71 3.07 2.83 3.86
C HIS A 71 3.85 4.02 4.42
N LYS A 72 3.29 4.72 5.41
CA LYS A 72 3.96 5.80 6.17
C LYS A 72 4.29 5.28 7.58
N ALA A 73 3.81 5.96 8.62
CA ALA A 73 3.71 5.41 9.97
C ALA A 73 2.57 4.38 10.07
N HIS A 74 1.50 4.63 9.31
CA HIS A 74 0.38 3.73 9.05
C HIS A 74 0.13 3.66 7.54
N ASN A 75 -0.64 2.67 7.11
CA ASN A 75 -1.11 2.63 5.72
C ASN A 75 -2.14 3.73 5.46
N ASN A 76 -1.94 4.52 4.40
CA ASN A 76 -2.88 5.55 3.93
C ASN A 76 -3.34 5.24 2.50
N ILE A 77 -4.54 5.68 2.15
CA ILE A 77 -5.05 5.64 0.76
C ILE A 77 -4.78 6.96 0.07
N GLN A 78 -4.36 6.87 -1.18
CA GLN A 78 -4.21 8.01 -2.08
C GLN A 78 -5.02 7.78 -3.36
N THR A 79 -5.57 8.86 -3.90
CA THR A 79 -6.29 8.86 -5.18
C THR A 79 -5.82 10.00 -6.09
N THR A 80 -5.99 9.83 -7.39
CA THR A 80 -5.86 10.91 -8.40
C THR A 80 -6.87 10.65 -9.51
N VAL A 81 -7.31 11.74 -10.14
CA VAL A 81 -8.32 11.72 -11.19
C VAL A 81 -7.69 12.17 -12.50
N LEU A 82 -8.00 11.49 -13.60
CA LEU A 82 -7.67 11.89 -14.95
C LEU A 82 -8.95 12.19 -15.71
N PRO A 83 -9.32 13.45 -15.93
CA PRO A 83 -10.37 13.81 -16.87
C PRO A 83 -10.00 13.36 -18.28
N ASN A 84 -10.99 12.97 -19.09
CA ASN A 84 -10.75 12.55 -20.47
C ASN A 84 -10.08 13.68 -21.28
N GLY A 85 -8.96 13.37 -21.95
CA GLY A 85 -8.16 14.35 -22.69
C GLY A 85 -7.39 15.35 -21.81
N GLY A 86 -7.41 15.18 -20.50
CA GLY A 86 -6.74 16.04 -19.53
C GLY A 86 -5.42 15.47 -19.01
N SER A 87 -5.02 15.95 -17.84
CA SER A 87 -3.85 15.49 -17.09
C SER A 87 -4.28 14.98 -15.71
N TRP A 88 -3.46 14.12 -15.11
CA TRP A 88 -3.68 13.65 -13.74
C TRP A 88 -3.75 14.83 -12.77
N SER A 89 -4.74 14.80 -11.87
CA SER A 89 -4.90 15.77 -10.80
C SER A 89 -3.80 15.64 -9.75
N SER A 90 -3.71 16.62 -8.85
CA SER A 90 -2.98 16.43 -7.60
C SER A 90 -3.51 15.22 -6.83
N VAL A 91 -2.62 14.55 -6.13
CA VAL A 91 -2.97 13.41 -5.27
C VAL A 91 -3.82 13.89 -4.11
N THR A 92 -4.96 13.23 -3.91
CA THR A 92 -5.78 13.36 -2.71
C THR A 92 -5.43 12.24 -1.75
N GLU A 93 -5.06 12.59 -0.52
CA GLU A 93 -4.85 11.67 0.58
C GLU A 93 -5.98 11.83 1.60
N PHE A 94 -6.49 10.71 2.12
CA PHE A 94 -7.58 10.73 3.09
C PHE A 94 -7.04 10.70 4.52
N GLU A 95 -7.65 11.50 5.40
CA GLU A 95 -7.53 11.25 6.84
C GLU A 95 -8.26 9.96 7.17
N ILE A 96 -7.51 8.95 7.60
CA ILE A 96 -8.03 7.65 7.98
C ILE A 96 -8.24 7.66 9.50
N PRO A 97 -9.47 7.46 9.99
CA PRO A 97 -9.68 7.22 11.42
C PRO A 97 -9.01 5.91 11.84
N GLY A 98 -8.31 5.94 12.98
CA GLY A 98 -7.53 4.80 13.46
C GLY A 98 -6.22 4.61 12.71
N ASN A 99 -5.73 3.38 12.72
CA ASN A 99 -4.44 2.99 12.16
C ASN A 99 -4.63 1.90 11.09
N ASP A 100 -3.64 1.77 10.22
CA ASP A 100 -3.47 0.65 9.29
C ASP A 100 -4.68 0.42 8.38
N CYS A 101 -4.84 1.32 7.40
CA CYS A 101 -5.79 1.12 6.32
C CYS A 101 -5.45 -0.12 5.48
N GLU A 102 -6.45 -0.92 5.15
CA GLU A 102 -6.30 -2.19 4.45
C GLU A 102 -7.39 -2.37 3.37
N ASN A 103 -7.04 -3.13 2.31
CA ASN A 103 -7.94 -3.67 1.28
C ASN A 103 -9.00 -2.72 0.65
N PRO A 104 -8.61 -1.57 0.06
CA PRO A 104 -9.53 -0.53 -0.35
C PRO A 104 -10.32 -0.99 -1.59
N LYS A 105 -11.61 -0.73 -1.61
CA LYS A 105 -12.47 -1.09 -2.73
C LYS A 105 -13.17 0.13 -3.25
N LEU A 106 -13.01 0.37 -4.55
CA LEU A 106 -13.66 1.45 -5.26
C LEU A 106 -14.68 0.89 -6.23
N ALA A 107 -15.89 1.45 -6.20
CA ALA A 107 -16.89 1.25 -7.23
C ALA A 107 -17.20 2.60 -7.86
N MET A 108 -17.29 2.64 -9.19
CA MET A 108 -17.57 3.87 -9.94
C MET A 108 -18.71 3.60 -10.91
N ASN A 109 -19.64 4.55 -11.03
CA ASN A 109 -20.74 4.46 -11.97
C ASN A 109 -20.40 5.10 -13.32
N SER A 110 -21.29 4.94 -14.31
CA SER A 110 -21.05 5.42 -15.68
C SER A 110 -20.91 6.95 -15.78
N SER A 111 -21.42 7.69 -14.81
CA SER A 111 -21.29 9.16 -14.68
C SER A 111 -20.05 9.62 -13.91
N GLY A 112 -19.15 8.71 -13.55
CA GLY A 112 -17.88 9.02 -12.87
C GLY A 112 -17.99 9.30 -11.38
N ASN A 113 -19.17 9.13 -10.77
CA ASN A 113 -19.27 9.17 -9.32
C ASN A 113 -18.74 7.87 -8.73
N ALA A 114 -18.10 7.93 -7.56
CA ALA A 114 -17.48 6.77 -6.96
C ALA A 114 -17.79 6.63 -5.47
N VAL A 115 -17.73 5.39 -4.99
CA VAL A 115 -17.70 5.03 -3.58
C VAL A 115 -16.39 4.31 -3.33
N LEU A 116 -15.62 4.77 -2.34
CA LEU A 116 -14.40 4.13 -1.87
C LEU A 116 -14.64 3.67 -0.43
N ILE A 117 -14.43 2.38 -0.17
CA ILE A 117 -14.46 1.81 1.18
C ILE A 117 -13.14 1.15 1.53
N TRP A 118 -12.83 1.06 2.81
CA TRP A 118 -11.64 0.38 3.32
C TRP A 118 -11.86 -0.09 4.74
N SER A 119 -11.01 -1.01 5.18
CA SER A 119 -10.93 -1.41 6.57
C SER A 119 -9.82 -0.66 7.28
N ALA A 120 -10.03 -0.28 8.53
CA ALA A 120 -8.99 0.29 9.39
C ALA A 120 -9.16 -0.26 10.81
N THR A 121 -8.06 -0.33 11.56
CA THR A 121 -8.09 -0.69 12.97
C THR A 121 -8.31 0.57 13.80
N ASP A 122 -9.49 0.69 14.40
CA ASP A 122 -9.87 1.82 15.24
C ASP A 122 -10.33 1.32 16.61
N ALA A 123 -9.76 1.90 17.67
CA ALA A 123 -9.97 1.48 19.06
C ALA A 123 -9.76 -0.04 19.29
N GLY A 124 -8.82 -0.66 18.56
CA GLY A 124 -8.47 -2.08 18.69
C GLY A 124 -9.42 -3.06 17.98
N VAL A 125 -10.40 -2.57 17.22
CA VAL A 125 -11.29 -3.39 16.40
C VAL A 125 -11.20 -2.97 14.93
N ARG A 126 -11.38 -3.92 14.01
CA ARG A 126 -11.34 -3.62 12.57
C ARG A 126 -12.72 -3.18 12.10
N LYS A 127 -12.79 -1.99 11.49
CA LYS A 127 -14.03 -1.34 11.05
C LYS A 127 -13.95 -1.03 9.57
N ILE A 128 -15.10 -0.88 8.91
CA ILE A 128 -15.18 -0.35 7.54
C ILE A 128 -15.51 1.14 7.61
N TYR A 129 -14.76 1.92 6.84
CA TYR A 129 -15.03 3.32 6.56
C TYR A 129 -15.27 3.52 5.07
N GLY A 130 -15.96 4.59 4.72
CA GLY A 130 -16.24 4.94 3.34
C GLY A 130 -16.22 6.45 3.08
N THR A 131 -15.88 6.82 1.85
CA THR A 131 -16.04 8.15 1.29
C THR A 131 -16.67 8.06 -0.11
N THR A 132 -17.34 9.12 -0.53
CA THR A 132 -17.94 9.23 -1.87
C THR A 132 -17.28 10.33 -2.68
N TYR A 133 -17.04 10.08 -3.96
CA TYR A 133 -16.59 11.07 -4.94
C TYR A 133 -17.76 11.56 -5.78
N SER A 134 -17.94 12.88 -5.83
CA SER A 134 -18.88 13.55 -6.73
C SER A 134 -18.12 14.04 -7.96
N SER A 135 -18.43 13.49 -9.13
CA SER A 135 -17.82 13.92 -10.39
C SER A 135 -18.24 15.34 -10.79
N SER A 136 -19.44 15.77 -10.35
CA SER A 136 -19.96 17.11 -10.63
C SER A 136 -19.21 18.22 -9.88
N THR A 137 -18.67 17.92 -8.69
CA THR A 137 -17.92 18.88 -7.88
C THR A 137 -16.42 18.60 -7.88
N GLY A 138 -16.00 17.41 -8.32
CA GLY A 138 -14.61 16.97 -8.32
C GLY A 138 -14.06 16.69 -6.91
N THR A 139 -14.92 16.40 -5.95
CA THR A 139 -14.55 16.32 -4.52
C THR A 139 -14.94 14.98 -3.89
N TRP A 140 -14.08 14.52 -2.98
CA TRP A 140 -14.40 13.45 -2.04
C TRP A 140 -15.09 13.99 -0.79
N SER A 141 -16.00 13.20 -0.20
CA SER A 141 -16.59 13.49 1.11
C SER A 141 -15.62 13.16 2.25
N THR A 142 -15.98 13.57 3.47
CA THR A 142 -15.30 13.07 4.67
C THR A 142 -15.54 11.57 4.85
N ALA A 143 -14.57 10.90 5.48
CA ALA A 143 -14.68 9.48 5.80
C ALA A 143 -15.79 9.24 6.84
N THR A 144 -16.64 8.24 6.60
CA THR A 144 -17.74 7.85 7.48
C THR A 144 -17.59 6.39 7.89
N GLN A 145 -17.76 6.08 9.18
CA GLN A 145 -17.79 4.70 9.66
C GLN A 145 -19.08 4.01 9.18
N ILE A 146 -18.94 2.86 8.52
CA ILE A 146 -20.05 2.05 7.98
C ILE A 146 -20.49 0.98 8.99
N THR A 147 -19.54 0.38 9.68
CA THR A 147 -19.76 -0.72 10.63
C THR A 147 -20.18 -0.23 12.01
N GLN A 148 -20.71 -1.13 12.84
CA GLN A 148 -21.00 -0.89 14.24
C GLN A 148 -19.71 -0.89 15.09
N ASN A 149 -19.77 -0.30 16.28
CA ASN A 149 -18.62 -0.26 17.19
C ASN A 149 -18.31 -1.60 17.88
N THR A 150 -19.30 -2.50 17.96
CA THR A 150 -19.20 -3.76 18.69
C THR A 150 -18.86 -4.96 17.80
N GLU A 151 -18.78 -4.77 16.49
CA GLU A 151 -18.37 -5.80 15.54
C GLU A 151 -16.90 -5.61 15.13
N THR A 152 -16.24 -6.71 14.76
CA THR A 152 -14.96 -6.68 14.03
C THR A 152 -15.20 -7.21 12.63
N VAL A 153 -14.70 -6.48 11.64
CA VAL A 153 -14.78 -6.86 10.23
C VAL A 153 -13.72 -7.90 9.89
N LEU A 154 -14.12 -8.98 9.24
CA LEU A 154 -13.24 -10.00 8.67
C LEU A 154 -12.81 -9.62 7.24
N ASP A 155 -11.80 -10.31 6.70
CA ASP A 155 -11.29 -10.06 5.34
C ASP A 155 -12.25 -10.58 4.29
N ASP A 156 -13.40 -9.92 4.16
CA ASP A 156 -14.32 -10.12 3.05
C ASP A 156 -15.39 -9.02 3.12
N TYR A 157 -15.20 -7.97 2.33
CA TYR A 157 -16.21 -6.93 2.15
C TYR A 157 -16.20 -6.49 0.70
N ASP A 158 -17.31 -6.08 0.11
CA ASP A 158 -17.35 -5.58 -1.28
C ASP A 158 -18.29 -4.38 -1.40
N VAL A 159 -18.09 -3.59 -2.45
CA VAL A 159 -18.93 -2.44 -2.77
C VAL A 159 -19.37 -2.48 -4.23
N LYS A 160 -20.64 -2.11 -4.45
CA LYS A 160 -21.19 -1.80 -5.77
C LYS A 160 -21.86 -0.44 -5.74
N LEU A 161 -21.71 0.29 -6.84
CA LEU A 161 -22.41 1.54 -7.11
C LEU A 161 -23.09 1.39 -8.46
N LEU A 162 -24.39 1.67 -8.49
CA LEU A 162 -25.22 1.63 -9.68
C LEU A 162 -25.34 3.03 -10.29
N ASP A 163 -25.72 3.10 -11.57
CA ASP A 163 -25.89 4.35 -12.31
C ASP A 163 -26.99 5.25 -11.74
N ASN A 164 -27.99 4.66 -11.09
CA ASN A 164 -29.00 5.41 -10.33
C ASN A 164 -28.50 5.88 -8.95
N GLN A 165 -27.18 5.85 -8.72
CA GLN A 165 -26.50 6.23 -7.47
C GLN A 165 -26.83 5.35 -6.27
N LYS A 166 -27.58 4.27 -6.44
CA LYS A 166 -27.76 3.27 -5.38
C LYS A 166 -26.43 2.56 -5.15
N MET A 167 -26.05 2.43 -3.88
CA MET A 167 -24.87 1.69 -3.48
C MET A 167 -25.25 0.54 -2.55
N ALA A 168 -24.49 -0.55 -2.64
CA ALA A 168 -24.58 -1.68 -1.73
C ALA A 168 -23.17 -2.05 -1.27
N ILE A 169 -23.03 -2.23 0.03
CA ILE A 169 -21.80 -2.71 0.67
C ILE A 169 -22.16 -3.97 1.43
N THR A 170 -21.28 -4.97 1.37
CA THR A 170 -21.43 -6.23 2.12
C THR A 170 -20.15 -6.52 2.88
N TRP A 171 -20.23 -7.15 4.04
CA TRP A 171 -19.06 -7.55 4.83
C TRP A 171 -19.37 -8.72 5.77
N ASN A 172 -18.34 -9.42 6.21
CA ASN A 172 -18.46 -10.41 7.28
C ASN A 172 -18.05 -9.80 8.62
N SER A 173 -18.90 -9.99 9.63
CA SER A 173 -18.71 -9.47 10.98
C SER A 173 -18.54 -10.60 11.99
N LEU A 174 -17.51 -10.48 12.83
CA LEU A 174 -17.33 -11.26 14.05
C LEU A 174 -17.80 -10.45 15.25
N TRP A 175 -18.71 -11.06 16.02
CA TRP A 175 -19.30 -10.49 17.22
C TRP A 175 -18.74 -11.22 18.45
N TYR A 176 -17.66 -10.70 19.04
CA TYR A 176 -16.89 -11.41 20.07
C TYR A 176 -17.72 -11.84 21.28
N GLN A 177 -18.63 -10.98 21.77
CA GLN A 177 -19.43 -11.28 22.95
C GLN A 177 -20.47 -12.38 22.70
N GLN A 178 -20.95 -12.48 21.45
CA GLN A 178 -21.96 -13.43 21.02
C GLN A 178 -21.35 -14.70 20.43
N ASN A 179 -20.05 -14.68 20.10
CA ASN A 179 -19.34 -15.73 19.39
C ASN A 179 -20.03 -16.14 18.08
N ILE A 180 -20.50 -15.15 17.31
CA ILE A 180 -21.19 -15.34 16.03
C ILE A 180 -20.40 -14.66 14.92
N THR A 181 -20.38 -15.29 13.76
CA THR A 181 -19.97 -14.67 12.50
C THR A 181 -21.16 -14.64 11.56
N ASN A 182 -21.46 -13.49 10.98
CA ASN A 182 -22.54 -13.36 10.00
C ASN A 182 -22.18 -12.32 8.93
N ALA A 183 -22.84 -12.42 7.79
CA ALA A 183 -22.76 -11.44 6.73
C ALA A 183 -23.71 -10.28 7.04
N GLN A 184 -23.22 -9.07 6.81
CA GLN A 184 -23.90 -7.80 6.96
C GLN A 184 -23.94 -7.07 5.62
N ALA A 185 -24.89 -6.16 5.48
CA ALA A 185 -24.98 -5.28 4.33
C ALA A 185 -25.46 -3.87 4.72
N LEU A 186 -25.10 -2.90 3.90
CA LEU A 186 -25.64 -1.55 3.91
C LEU A 186 -26.07 -1.22 2.49
N VAL A 187 -27.29 -0.70 2.35
CA VAL A 187 -27.79 -0.15 1.09
C VAL A 187 -28.08 1.32 1.31
N GLY A 188 -27.49 2.17 0.48
CA GLY A 188 -27.67 3.62 0.53
C GLY A 188 -27.74 4.23 -0.86
N THR A 189 -27.73 5.55 -0.90
CA THR A 189 -27.57 6.35 -2.11
C THR A 189 -26.28 7.15 -1.97
N LEU A 190 -25.58 7.43 -3.06
CA LEU A 190 -24.34 8.23 -3.02
C LEU A 190 -24.53 9.52 -2.19
N GLY A 191 -23.69 9.70 -1.16
CA GLY A 191 -23.79 10.83 -0.21
C GLY A 191 -24.69 10.58 1.01
N GLU A 192 -25.54 9.55 0.98
CA GLU A 192 -26.46 9.16 2.06
C GLU A 192 -26.29 7.67 2.41
N TRP A 193 -25.46 7.41 3.42
CA TRP A 193 -25.23 6.06 3.93
C TRP A 193 -26.50 5.51 4.59
N GLY A 194 -26.89 4.29 4.20
CA GLY A 194 -27.98 3.57 4.85
C GLY A 194 -27.60 3.05 6.24
N LYS A 195 -28.42 2.13 6.75
CA LYS A 195 -28.12 1.41 8.01
C LYS A 195 -27.61 0.01 7.71
N ALA A 196 -26.63 -0.43 8.50
CA ALA A 196 -26.17 -1.81 8.50
C ALA A 196 -27.30 -2.77 8.91
N GLN A 197 -27.40 -3.90 8.23
CA GLN A 197 -28.35 -4.98 8.50
C GLN A 197 -27.70 -6.34 8.29
N GLN A 198 -28.09 -7.30 9.11
CA GLN A 198 -27.66 -8.69 8.96
C GLN A 198 -28.37 -9.33 7.76
N ILE A 199 -27.63 -10.10 6.97
CA ILE A 199 -28.13 -10.77 5.75
C ILE A 199 -27.84 -12.28 5.70
N SER A 200 -27.13 -12.84 6.69
CA SER A 200 -27.00 -14.30 6.88
C SER A 200 -27.54 -14.73 8.23
N ASN A 201 -27.82 -16.03 8.37
CA ASN A 201 -28.09 -16.67 9.66
C ASN A 201 -26.80 -16.88 10.46
#